data_AF-A0A8C5VSX5-F1
#
_entry.id   AF-A0A8C5VSX5-F1
#
_cell.length_a   1.000
_cell.length_b   1.000
_cell.length_c   1.000
_cell.angle_alpha   90.00
_cell.angle_beta   90.00
_cell.angle_gamma   90.00
#
_symmetry.space_group_name_H-M   'P 1'
#
loop_
_entity.id
_entity.type
_entity.pdbx_description
1 polymer ?
#
loop_
_entity_poly.entity_id
_entity_poly.type
_entity_poly.pdbx_seq_one_letter_code
_entity_poly.pdbx_strand_id
1 'polypeptide(L)'
;MSQGDSNPAAIPHAAEDIQGDDRWMSQHNRFVLDCKDKEPDVLFVGDFMVQLMQQYEIWRELFSPLHALNFGIGGDTTRHVLWRLKNGELENIKPKVIVVWVGTNNHENTAEEVAGGIEAIVQLINTRQPQAKIIVLVCSLWWVETDIFRLGQLFNWPIRTYPDDQRHQLFTGKMSRVTMKEKIKVQLASWTVEILH
;
A
#
# COMPACT_ATOMS: atom_id res chain seq x y z
N MET A 1 -16.06 -22.96 -23.98
CA MET A 1 -14.95 -22.08 -23.55
C MET A 1 -15.48 -21.25 -22.41
N SER A 2 -15.24 -21.66 -21.16
CA SER A 2 -15.61 -20.86 -20.00
C SER A 2 -14.71 -19.62 -19.98
N GLN A 3 -15.30 -18.43 -19.90
CA GLN A 3 -14.53 -17.28 -19.42
C GLN A 3 -14.12 -17.64 -17.99
N GLY A 4 -12.83 -17.97 -17.81
CA GLY A 4 -12.28 -18.26 -16.49
C GLY A 4 -12.44 -17.03 -15.61
N ASP A 5 -12.96 -17.23 -14.40
CA ASP A 5 -13.25 -16.21 -13.40
C ASP A 5 -12.08 -15.23 -13.23
N SER A 6 -12.16 -14.06 -13.87
CA SER A 6 -11.15 -13.02 -13.75
C SER A 6 -11.37 -12.32 -12.41
N ASN A 7 -10.37 -12.38 -11.53
CA ASN A 7 -10.43 -11.78 -10.21
C ASN A 7 -10.78 -10.27 -10.31
N PRO A 8 -11.95 -9.82 -9.83
CA PRO A 8 -12.40 -8.43 -9.98
C PRO A 8 -11.47 -7.43 -9.29
N ALA A 9 -10.80 -7.83 -8.21
CA ALA A 9 -9.85 -7.00 -7.47
C ALA A 9 -8.51 -6.81 -8.22
N ALA A 10 -8.24 -7.61 -9.25
CA ALA A 10 -7.05 -7.54 -10.10
C ALA A 10 -7.29 -6.84 -11.44
N ILE A 11 -8.53 -6.42 -11.72
CA ILE A 11 -8.88 -5.70 -12.95
C ILE A 11 -8.73 -4.19 -12.70
N PRO A 12 -7.80 -3.49 -13.38
CA PRO A 12 -7.61 -2.06 -13.21
C PRO A 12 -8.89 -1.27 -13.54
N HIS A 13 -9.28 -0.37 -12.64
CA HIS A 13 -10.46 0.47 -12.81
C HIS A 13 -10.22 1.85 -12.19
N ALA A 14 -10.60 2.93 -12.87
CA ALA A 14 -10.57 4.27 -12.28
C ALA A 14 -11.73 4.45 -11.29
N ALA A 15 -11.54 5.20 -10.21
CA ALA A 15 -12.66 5.50 -9.33
C ALA A 15 -13.64 6.47 -10.03
N GLU A 16 -14.93 6.15 -10.03
CA GLU A 16 -15.95 7.03 -10.60
C GLU A 16 -16.20 8.22 -9.70
N ASP A 17 -16.33 9.42 -10.28
CA ASP A 17 -16.66 10.62 -9.54
C ASP A 17 -18.18 10.72 -9.31
N ILE A 18 -18.62 10.18 -8.18
CA ILE A 18 -20.01 10.28 -7.73
C ILE A 18 -20.34 11.60 -7.03
N GLN A 19 -19.33 12.42 -6.68
CA GLN A 19 -19.51 13.68 -5.93
C GLN A 19 -19.50 14.91 -6.85
N GLY A 20 -18.92 14.79 -8.05
CA GLY A 20 -18.92 15.81 -9.10
C GLY A 20 -17.81 16.86 -8.97
N ASP A 21 -16.77 16.58 -8.20
CA ASP A 21 -15.65 17.51 -7.94
C ASP A 21 -14.29 17.02 -8.44
N ASP A 22 -14.25 15.88 -9.12
CA ASP A 22 -13.10 15.31 -9.80
C ASP A 22 -11.85 15.15 -8.90
N ARG A 23 -12.06 15.02 -7.58
CA ARG A 23 -10.97 14.97 -6.58
C ARG A 23 -10.03 13.81 -6.79
N TRP A 24 -10.53 12.65 -7.22
CA TRP A 24 -9.71 11.46 -7.42
C TRP A 24 -8.75 11.63 -8.60
N MET A 25 -9.27 12.03 -9.76
CA MET A 25 -8.45 12.31 -10.95
C MET A 25 -7.49 13.48 -10.72
N SER A 26 -7.92 14.52 -10.01
CA SER A 26 -7.04 15.66 -9.65
C SER A 26 -5.83 15.21 -8.83
N GLN A 27 -6.01 14.29 -7.87
CA GLN A 27 -4.90 13.72 -7.09
C GLN A 27 -3.99 12.85 -7.97
N HIS A 28 -4.56 11.99 -8.81
CA HIS A 28 -3.80 11.18 -9.77
C HIS A 28 -2.94 12.05 -10.69
N ASN A 29 -3.52 13.09 -11.30
CA ASN A 29 -2.82 14.01 -12.19
C ASN A 29 -1.67 14.72 -11.48
N ARG A 30 -1.85 15.11 -10.21
CA ARG A 30 -0.77 15.67 -9.39
C ARG A 30 0.39 14.69 -9.21
N PHE A 31 0.10 13.41 -8.97
CA PHE A 31 1.14 12.38 -8.83
C PHE A 31 1.87 12.13 -10.15
N VAL A 32 1.17 12.11 -11.28
CA VAL A 32 1.79 12.03 -12.61
C VAL A 32 2.70 13.23 -12.88
N LEU A 33 2.34 14.43 -12.42
CA LEU A 33 3.21 15.61 -12.49
C LEU A 33 4.43 15.47 -11.57
N ASP A 34 4.24 15.04 -10.32
CA ASP A 34 5.34 14.78 -9.39
C ASP A 34 6.36 13.78 -9.98
N CYS A 35 5.90 12.77 -10.72
CA CYS A 35 6.78 11.84 -11.42
C CYS A 35 7.65 12.47 -12.52
N LYS A 36 7.22 13.60 -13.10
CA LYS A 36 7.99 14.32 -14.12
C LYS A 36 9.04 15.24 -13.50
N ASP A 37 8.70 15.83 -12.36
CA ASP A 37 9.49 16.90 -11.74
C ASP A 37 10.43 16.40 -10.62
N LYS A 38 10.26 15.16 -10.15
CA LYS A 38 10.98 14.62 -8.99
C LYS A 38 11.58 13.25 -9.27
N GLU A 39 12.67 12.95 -8.56
CA GLU A 39 13.39 11.67 -8.65
C GLU A 39 13.42 10.99 -7.25
N PRO A 40 12.35 10.27 -6.85
CA PRO A 40 12.28 9.65 -5.54
C PRO A 40 13.20 8.43 -5.42
N ASP A 41 13.81 8.25 -4.26
CA ASP A 41 14.45 6.98 -3.88
C ASP A 41 13.42 5.98 -3.34
N VAL A 42 12.36 6.46 -2.69
CA VAL A 42 11.28 5.65 -2.10
C VAL A 42 9.92 6.13 -2.60
N LEU A 43 9.06 5.21 -3.02
CA LEU A 43 7.69 5.54 -3.42
C LEU A 43 6.69 4.77 -2.56
N PHE A 44 5.77 5.48 -1.92
CA PHE A 44 4.65 4.89 -1.21
C PHE A 44 3.39 4.96 -2.07
N VAL A 45 2.69 3.85 -2.25
CA VAL A 45 1.45 3.76 -3.02
C VAL A 45 0.40 3.02 -2.20
N GLY A 46 -0.84 3.50 -2.21
CA GLY A 46 -1.88 2.84 -1.44
C GLY A 46 -3.10 3.70 -1.16
N ASP A 47 -3.78 3.32 -0.08
CA ASP A 47 -5.03 3.92 0.34
C ASP A 47 -4.86 5.07 1.36
N PHE A 48 -5.91 5.35 2.15
CA PHE A 48 -5.90 6.39 3.18
C PHE A 48 -4.80 6.18 4.22
N MET A 49 -4.37 4.95 4.51
CA MET A 49 -3.29 4.69 5.47
C MET A 49 -1.98 5.30 5.00
N VAL A 50 -1.68 5.15 3.71
CA VAL A 50 -0.53 5.79 3.07
C VAL A 50 -0.70 7.31 3.06
N GLN A 51 -1.87 7.79 2.64
CA GLN A 51 -2.15 9.22 2.55
C GLN A 51 -2.00 9.94 3.89
N LEU A 52 -2.58 9.37 4.96
CA LEU A 52 -2.54 9.95 6.29
C LEU A 52 -1.15 9.88 6.92
N MET A 53 -0.32 8.90 6.55
CA MET A 53 1.04 8.78 7.06
C MET A 53 1.85 10.06 6.83
N GLN A 54 1.67 10.70 5.67
CA GLN A 54 2.35 11.96 5.33
C GLN A 54 1.96 13.14 6.24
N GLN A 55 0.79 13.08 6.87
CA GLN A 55 0.30 14.14 7.75
C GLN A 55 0.87 14.08 9.17
N TYR A 56 1.52 12.97 9.53
CA TYR A 56 2.13 12.79 10.85
C TYR A 56 3.60 13.21 10.86
N GLU A 57 4.07 13.70 12.01
CA GLU A 57 5.46 14.15 12.21
C GLU A 57 6.50 13.08 11.88
N ILE A 58 6.14 11.80 12.09
CA ILE A 58 6.98 10.65 11.74
C ILE A 58 7.41 10.65 10.27
N TRP A 59 6.58 11.16 9.36
CA TRP A 59 6.94 11.24 7.95
C TRP A 59 8.08 12.21 7.68
N ARG A 60 8.07 13.35 8.39
CA ARG A 60 9.14 14.35 8.30
C ARG A 60 10.43 13.83 8.88
N GLU A 61 10.35 13.09 9.98
CA GLU A 61 11.52 12.54 10.67
C GLU A 61 12.15 11.37 9.92
N LEU A 62 11.35 10.41 9.42
CA LEU A 62 11.86 9.13 8.91
C LEU A 62 11.89 9.02 7.39
N PHE A 63 10.88 9.55 6.68
CA PHE A 63 10.70 9.27 5.24
C PHE A 63 11.09 10.43 4.34
N SER A 64 10.94 11.67 4.81
CA SER A 64 11.35 12.86 4.04
C SER A 64 12.87 12.88 3.74
N PRO A 65 13.76 12.47 4.67
CA PRO A 65 15.20 12.36 4.38
C PRO A 65 15.54 11.28 3.34
N LEU A 66 14.63 10.33 3.09
CA LEU A 66 14.79 9.25 2.10
C LEU A 66 14.29 9.65 0.71
N HIS A 67 14.06 10.95 0.46
CA HIS A 67 13.49 11.46 -0.79
C HIS A 67 12.20 10.71 -1.20
N ALA A 68 11.31 10.49 -0.22
CA ALA A 68 10.10 9.70 -0.43
C ALA A 68 8.97 10.49 -1.10
N LEU A 69 8.27 9.85 -2.06
CA LEU A 69 6.97 10.30 -2.56
C LEU A 69 5.83 9.48 -1.97
N ASN A 70 4.67 10.12 -1.81
CA ASN A 70 3.46 9.52 -1.24
C ASN A 70 2.28 9.66 -2.21
N PHE A 71 1.91 8.56 -2.84
CA PHE A 71 0.77 8.43 -3.75
C PHE A 71 -0.38 7.66 -3.10
N GLY A 72 -0.69 8.02 -1.85
CA GLY A 72 -1.87 7.54 -1.14
C GLY A 72 -3.11 8.33 -1.52
N ILE A 73 -4.20 7.62 -1.84
CA ILE A 73 -5.53 8.23 -2.04
C ILE A 73 -6.55 7.53 -1.14
N GLY A 74 -7.26 8.30 -0.33
CA GLY A 74 -8.32 7.76 0.51
C GLY A 74 -9.44 7.11 -0.29
N GLY A 75 -9.86 5.91 0.15
CA GLY A 75 -10.90 5.12 -0.52
C GLY A 75 -10.39 4.22 -1.65
N ASP A 76 -9.08 4.23 -1.95
CA ASP A 76 -8.53 3.34 -2.96
C ASP A 76 -8.64 1.86 -2.58
N THR A 77 -9.03 1.07 -3.56
CA THR A 77 -8.98 -0.39 -3.56
C THR A 77 -7.81 -0.86 -4.42
N THR A 78 -7.52 -2.16 -4.43
CA THR A 78 -6.48 -2.74 -5.29
C THR A 78 -6.63 -2.37 -6.76
N ARG A 79 -7.86 -2.36 -7.29
CA ARG A 79 -8.15 -1.99 -8.69
C ARG A 79 -7.88 -0.52 -9.02
N HIS A 80 -8.12 0.37 -8.07
CA HIS A 80 -7.85 1.80 -8.23
C HIS A 80 -6.33 2.04 -8.29
N VAL A 81 -5.59 1.44 -7.36
CA VAL A 81 -4.11 1.49 -7.36
C VAL A 81 -3.55 0.90 -8.64
N LEU A 82 -4.03 -0.26 -9.07
CA LEU A 82 -3.62 -0.88 -10.35
C LEU A 82 -3.81 0.06 -11.53
N TRP A 83 -4.95 0.73 -11.60
CA TRP A 83 -5.22 1.68 -12.67
C TRP A 83 -4.23 2.85 -12.62
N ARG A 84 -4.03 3.46 -11.45
CA ARG A 84 -3.11 4.59 -11.27
C ARG A 84 -1.68 4.28 -11.71
N LEU A 85 -1.16 3.13 -11.28
CA LEU A 85 0.19 2.68 -11.63
C LEU A 85 0.34 2.39 -13.13
N LYS A 86 -0.72 1.90 -13.79
CA LYS A 86 -0.71 1.71 -15.26
C LYS A 86 -0.77 3.03 -16.03
N ASN A 87 -1.34 4.09 -15.44
CA ASN A 87 -1.62 5.35 -16.10
C ASN A 87 -0.66 6.47 -15.67
N GLY A 88 0.64 6.19 -15.59
CA GLY A 88 1.67 7.22 -15.52
C GLY A 88 2.33 7.43 -14.15
N GLU A 89 1.79 6.90 -13.06
CA GLU A 89 2.39 7.06 -11.72
C GLU A 89 3.69 6.27 -11.50
N LEU A 90 4.10 5.44 -12.46
CA LEU A 90 5.40 4.76 -12.47
C LEU A 90 6.31 5.22 -13.62
N GLU A 91 5.94 6.26 -14.36
CA GLU A 91 6.73 6.76 -15.48
C GLU A 91 7.73 7.83 -15.01
N ASN A 92 8.86 7.96 -15.70
CA ASN A 92 9.90 8.98 -15.47
C ASN A 92 10.64 8.92 -14.12
N ILE A 93 10.21 8.08 -13.19
CA ILE A 93 10.89 7.82 -11.91
C ILE A 93 11.58 6.46 -11.90
N LYS A 94 12.59 6.31 -11.04
CA LYS A 94 13.30 5.04 -10.78
C LYS A 94 13.54 4.83 -9.29
N PRO A 95 12.47 4.65 -8.49
CA PRO A 95 12.63 4.40 -7.06
C PRO A 95 13.41 3.11 -6.81
N LYS A 96 14.19 3.11 -5.73
CA LYS A 96 14.91 1.93 -5.22
C LYS A 96 13.98 1.03 -4.41
N VAL A 97 13.00 1.63 -3.73
CA VAL A 97 12.01 0.92 -2.90
C VAL A 97 10.61 1.43 -3.22
N ILE A 98 9.67 0.51 -3.41
CA ILE A 98 8.24 0.82 -3.55
C ILE A 98 7.48 0.13 -2.43
N VAL A 99 6.78 0.91 -1.62
CA VAL A 99 5.95 0.44 -0.50
C VAL A 99 4.49 0.45 -0.96
N VAL A 100 3.86 -0.72 -0.95
CA VAL A 100 2.46 -0.93 -1.31
C VAL A 100 1.67 -1.17 -0.04
N TRP A 101 0.62 -0.38 0.21
CA TRP A 101 -0.30 -0.62 1.32
C TRP A 101 -1.74 -0.34 0.89
N VAL A 102 -2.46 -1.39 0.52
CA VAL A 102 -3.83 -1.34 0.02
C VAL A 102 -4.56 -2.65 0.33
N GLY A 103 -5.88 -2.61 0.34
CA GLY A 103 -6.74 -3.79 0.46
C GLY A 103 -7.82 -3.65 1.54
N THR A 104 -7.68 -2.69 2.45
CA THR A 104 -8.66 -2.48 3.54
C THR A 104 -10.02 -1.99 3.03
N ASN A 105 -10.07 -1.32 1.87
CA ASN A 105 -11.31 -0.80 1.28
C ASN A 105 -11.99 -1.77 0.29
N ASN A 106 -11.43 -2.96 0.07
CA ASN A 106 -12.00 -3.96 -0.85
C ASN A 106 -13.16 -4.73 -0.19
N HIS A 107 -14.21 -4.02 0.24
CA HIS A 107 -15.30 -4.58 1.04
C HIS A 107 -16.17 -5.60 0.30
N GLU A 108 -16.18 -5.55 -1.04
CA GLU A 108 -16.96 -6.43 -1.90
C GLU A 108 -16.19 -7.67 -2.37
N ASN A 109 -14.91 -7.79 -1.98
CA ASN A 109 -14.03 -8.87 -2.42
C ASN A 109 -13.71 -9.85 -1.31
N THR A 110 -13.46 -11.11 -1.68
CA THR A 110 -12.91 -12.09 -0.73
C THR A 110 -11.44 -11.81 -0.40
N ALA A 111 -10.96 -12.37 0.70
CA ALA A 111 -9.55 -12.31 1.07
C ALA A 111 -8.63 -12.79 -0.06
N GLU A 112 -9.01 -13.88 -0.74
CA GLU A 112 -8.28 -14.44 -1.88
C GLU A 112 -8.28 -13.49 -3.10
N GLU A 113 -9.40 -12.84 -3.38
CA GLU A 113 -9.49 -11.85 -4.45
C GLU A 113 -8.59 -10.65 -4.16
N VAL A 114 -8.62 -10.12 -2.93
CA VAL A 114 -7.76 -9.00 -2.53
C VAL A 114 -6.29 -9.39 -2.61
N ALA A 115 -5.93 -10.60 -2.17
CA ALA A 115 -4.58 -11.14 -2.31
C ALA A 115 -4.13 -11.18 -3.78
N GLY A 116 -4.97 -11.68 -4.69
CA GLY A 116 -4.68 -11.68 -6.12
C GLY A 116 -4.63 -10.27 -6.73
N GLY A 117 -5.39 -9.30 -6.19
CA GLY A 117 -5.30 -7.89 -6.57
C GLY A 117 -3.95 -7.27 -6.17
N ILE A 118 -3.47 -7.56 -4.96
CA ILE A 118 -2.14 -7.14 -4.49
C ILE A 118 -1.05 -7.82 -5.32
N GLU A 119 -1.20 -9.10 -5.64
CA GLU A 119 -0.27 -9.81 -6.52
C GLU A 119 -0.17 -9.15 -7.89
N ALA A 120 -1.30 -8.80 -8.50
CA ALA A 120 -1.32 -8.08 -9.76
C ALA A 120 -0.60 -6.71 -9.67
N ILE A 121 -0.69 -6.01 -8.54
CA ILE A 121 0.05 -4.76 -8.29
C ILE A 121 1.55 -5.04 -8.27
N VAL A 122 1.98 -6.04 -7.51
CA VAL A 122 3.40 -6.43 -7.39
C VAL A 122 3.97 -6.84 -8.75
N GLN A 123 3.24 -7.65 -9.51
CA GLN A 123 3.63 -8.08 -10.86
C GLN A 123 3.76 -6.89 -11.80
N LEU A 124 2.82 -5.94 -11.77
CA LEU A 124 2.88 -4.72 -12.56
C LEU A 124 4.12 -3.88 -12.21
N ILE A 125 4.38 -3.70 -10.91
CA ILE A 125 5.54 -2.95 -10.43
C ILE A 125 6.83 -3.63 -10.87
N ASN A 126 6.98 -4.94 -10.67
CA ASN A 126 8.17 -5.69 -11.11
C ASN A 126 8.40 -5.58 -12.62
N THR A 127 7.32 -5.52 -13.41
CA THR A 127 7.42 -5.36 -14.87
C THR A 127 7.89 -3.96 -15.26
N ARG A 128 7.38 -2.92 -14.59
CA ARG A 128 7.65 -1.52 -14.93
C ARG A 128 8.92 -0.96 -14.28
N GLN A 129 9.27 -1.47 -13.10
CA GLN A 129 10.34 -1.01 -12.23
C GLN A 129 11.14 -2.21 -11.70
N PRO A 130 11.79 -3.01 -12.58
CA PRO A 130 12.44 -4.27 -12.20
C PRO A 130 13.62 -4.09 -11.23
N GLN A 131 14.16 -2.87 -11.11
CA GLN A 131 15.23 -2.56 -10.15
C GLN A 131 14.72 -2.30 -8.73
N ALA A 132 13.42 -2.03 -8.56
CA ALA A 132 12.87 -1.60 -7.27
C ALA A 132 12.63 -2.81 -6.35
N LYS A 133 13.02 -2.68 -5.08
CA LYS A 133 12.57 -3.61 -4.03
C LYS A 133 11.12 -3.26 -3.65
N ILE A 134 10.25 -4.26 -3.59
CA ILE A 134 8.84 -4.05 -3.25
C ILE A 134 8.61 -4.48 -1.80
N ILE A 135 7.97 -3.61 -1.03
CA ILE A 135 7.50 -3.88 0.34
C ILE A 135 5.99 -3.85 0.33
N VAL A 136 5.34 -4.94 0.74
CA VAL A 136 3.88 -4.99 0.89
C VAL A 136 3.53 -4.92 2.37
N LEU A 137 2.72 -3.93 2.75
CA LEU A 137 2.16 -3.80 4.07
C LEU A 137 0.73 -4.33 4.07
N VAL A 138 0.42 -5.18 5.06
CA VAL A 138 -0.90 -5.73 5.29
C VAL A 138 -1.43 -5.24 6.63
N CYS A 139 -2.68 -4.76 6.65
CA CYS A 139 -3.32 -4.33 7.90
C CYS A 139 -3.98 -5.54 8.55
N SER A 140 -3.40 -6.06 9.63
CA SER A 140 -3.90 -7.25 10.35
C SER A 140 -5.21 -7.04 11.14
N LEU A 141 -5.80 -5.84 11.09
CA LEU A 141 -6.98 -5.50 11.90
C LEU A 141 -8.29 -6.12 11.41
N TRP A 142 -8.32 -6.67 10.19
CA TRP A 142 -9.51 -7.28 9.58
C TRP A 142 -9.25 -8.66 8.94
N TRP A 143 -8.02 -9.14 9.00
CA TRP A 143 -7.60 -10.38 8.37
C TRP A 143 -7.38 -11.46 9.43
N VAL A 144 -7.87 -12.67 9.16
CA VAL A 144 -7.57 -13.81 10.02
C VAL A 144 -6.16 -14.29 9.70
N GLU A 145 -5.48 -14.88 10.69
CA GLU A 145 -4.06 -15.25 10.61
C GLU A 145 -3.74 -16.18 9.42
N THR A 146 -4.73 -16.95 8.95
CA THR A 146 -4.69 -17.78 7.75
C THR A 146 -4.42 -17.00 6.47
N ASP A 147 -4.93 -15.78 6.34
CA ASP A 147 -4.86 -15.02 5.10
C ASP A 147 -3.47 -14.38 4.92
N ILE A 148 -2.89 -13.92 6.03
CA ILE A 148 -1.51 -13.42 6.09
C ILE A 148 -0.53 -14.55 5.78
N PHE A 149 -0.78 -15.75 6.30
CA PHE A 149 0.04 -16.93 6.02
C PHE A 149 0.02 -17.35 4.55
N ARG A 150 -1.16 -17.33 3.92
CA ARG A 150 -1.31 -17.64 2.48
C ARG A 150 -0.59 -16.64 1.60
N LEU A 151 -0.68 -15.34 1.90
CA LEU A 151 0.04 -14.30 1.18
C LEU A 151 1.55 -14.57 1.22
N GLY A 152 2.13 -14.79 2.40
CA GLY A 152 3.58 -15.03 2.44
C GLY A 152 4.02 -16.37 1.86
N GLN A 153 3.15 -17.39 1.83
CA GLN A 153 3.41 -18.62 1.07
C GLN A 153 3.40 -18.39 -0.45
N LEU A 154 2.44 -17.59 -0.96
CA LEU A 154 2.36 -17.25 -2.40
C LEU A 154 3.57 -16.45 -2.88
N PHE A 155 4.08 -15.54 -2.05
CA PHE A 155 5.23 -14.68 -2.38
C PHE A 155 6.59 -15.25 -1.99
N ASN A 156 6.65 -16.49 -1.47
CA ASN A 156 7.86 -17.09 -0.88
C ASN A 156 8.58 -16.12 0.10
N TRP A 157 7.78 -15.36 0.85
CA TRP A 157 8.24 -14.28 1.73
C TRP A 157 8.51 -14.84 3.13
N PRO A 158 9.62 -14.47 3.81
CA PRO A 158 9.79 -14.76 5.22
C PRO A 158 8.74 -13.96 6.02
N ILE A 159 7.60 -14.58 6.33
CA ILE A 159 6.55 -13.95 7.15
C ILE A 159 7.09 -13.81 8.57
N ARG A 160 7.41 -12.58 8.97
CA ARG A 160 7.71 -12.27 10.36
C ARG A 160 6.42 -11.91 11.07
N THR A 161 5.71 -12.93 11.56
CA THR A 161 4.59 -12.72 12.49
C THR A 161 5.16 -12.35 13.86
N TYR A 162 4.63 -11.30 14.49
CA TYR A 162 4.99 -10.98 15.87
C TYR A 162 4.25 -11.93 16.84
N PRO A 163 4.91 -12.34 17.95
CA PRO A 163 4.33 -13.26 18.93
C PRO A 163 3.03 -12.74 19.60
N ASP A 164 2.20 -13.68 20.05
CA ASP A 164 0.84 -13.46 20.58
C ASP A 164 0.73 -12.54 21.82
N ASP A 165 1.81 -12.37 22.57
CA ASP A 165 1.83 -11.64 23.85
C ASP A 165 1.57 -10.13 23.72
N GLN A 166 1.80 -9.54 22.54
CA GLN A 166 1.44 -8.15 22.25
C GLN A 166 0.04 -7.95 21.64
N ARG A 167 -0.68 -9.04 21.33
CA ARG A 167 -2.00 -9.00 20.68
C ARG A 167 -3.11 -8.61 21.65
N HIS A 168 -3.05 -9.07 22.91
CA HIS A 168 -4.14 -8.89 23.89
C HIS A 168 -4.44 -7.43 24.31
N GLN A 169 -3.52 -6.48 24.12
CA GLN A 169 -3.78 -5.07 24.43
C GLN A 169 -4.52 -4.31 23.31
N LEU A 170 -4.74 -4.93 22.13
CA LEU A 170 -5.63 -4.38 21.11
C LEU A 170 -7.12 -4.53 21.46
N PHE A 171 -7.47 -5.49 22.31
CA PHE A 171 -8.82 -6.07 22.36
C PHE A 171 -9.78 -5.51 23.41
N THR A 172 -9.44 -4.48 24.20
CA THR A 172 -10.35 -3.96 25.24
C THR A 172 -11.01 -2.61 24.91
N GLY A 173 -10.99 -2.18 23.64
CA GLY A 173 -11.74 -0.98 23.20
C GLY A 173 -11.29 0.34 23.86
N LYS A 174 -10.10 0.36 24.47
CA LYS A 174 -9.53 1.52 25.18
C LYS A 174 -8.23 2.02 24.54
N MET A 175 -8.06 1.89 23.22
CA MET A 175 -6.82 2.36 22.59
C MET A 175 -6.95 3.80 22.11
N SER A 176 -6.24 4.71 22.77
CA SER A 176 -6.20 6.12 22.41
C SER A 176 -5.41 6.35 21.12
N ARG A 177 -5.67 7.46 20.41
CA ARG A 177 -4.92 7.89 19.21
C ARG A 177 -3.39 7.93 19.41
N VAL A 178 -2.92 8.00 20.65
CA VAL A 178 -1.49 8.02 21.03
C VAL A 178 -0.86 6.62 20.88
N THR A 179 -1.55 5.58 21.32
CA THR A 179 -1.03 4.21 21.32
C THR A 179 -0.95 3.62 19.90
N MET A 180 -1.86 4.04 19.01
CA MET A 180 -1.81 3.68 17.58
C MET A 180 -0.59 4.33 16.90
N LYS A 181 -0.27 5.59 17.23
CA LYS A 181 0.95 6.26 16.75
C LYS A 181 2.21 5.55 17.23
N GLU A 182 2.26 5.09 18.47
CA GLU A 182 3.42 4.39 19.04
C GLU A 182 3.64 3.02 18.39
N LYS A 183 2.59 2.25 18.14
CA LYS A 183 2.72 0.95 17.45
C LYS A 183 3.09 1.10 15.97
N ILE A 184 2.53 2.09 15.28
CA ILE A 184 2.95 2.46 13.91
C ILE A 184 4.41 2.92 13.92
N LYS A 185 4.84 3.69 14.92
CA LYS A 185 6.25 4.07 15.11
C LYS A 185 7.16 2.85 15.30
N VAL A 186 6.79 1.89 16.14
CA VAL A 186 7.59 0.68 16.39
C VAL A 186 7.70 -0.18 15.13
N GLN A 187 6.59 -0.36 14.42
CA GLN A 187 6.59 -1.11 13.18
C GLN A 187 7.43 -0.38 12.13
N LEU A 188 7.22 0.91 11.87
CA LEU A 188 8.01 1.65 10.88
C LEU A 188 9.49 1.81 11.26
N ALA A 189 9.82 1.97 12.55
CA ALA A 189 11.21 2.08 13.03
C ALA A 189 12.03 0.81 12.72
N SER A 190 11.43 -0.38 12.87
CA SER A 190 12.10 -1.64 12.51
C SER A 190 12.39 -1.74 11.00
N TRP A 191 11.62 -1.06 10.15
CA TRP A 191 11.73 -1.15 8.69
C TRP A 191 12.63 -0.06 8.13
N THR A 192 12.68 1.11 8.78
CA THR A 192 13.65 2.17 8.47
C THR A 192 15.09 1.62 8.58
N VAL A 193 15.35 0.74 9.55
CA VAL A 193 16.64 0.07 9.72
C VAL A 193 16.95 -0.88 8.56
N GLU A 194 15.97 -1.59 8.02
CA GLU A 194 16.12 -2.52 6.88
C GLU A 194 16.19 -1.82 5.51
N ILE A 195 15.57 -0.64 5.36
CA ILE A 195 15.66 0.17 4.13
C ILE A 195 17.03 0.85 4.02
N LEU A 196 17.69 1.12 5.15
CA LEU A 196 19.00 1.78 5.23
C LEU A 196 20.20 0.83 5.09
N HIS A 197 20.01 -0.48 4.97
CA HIS A 197 21.06 -1.51 4.78
C HIS A 197 20.84 -2.35 3.52
#